data_AF-A0A948G0H0-F1
#
_entry.id   AF-A0A948G0H0-F1
#
_cell.length_a   1.000
_cell.length_b   1.000
_cell.length_c   1.000
_cell.angle_alpha   90.00
_cell.angle_beta   90.00
_cell.angle_gamma   90.00
#
_symmetry.space_group_name_H-M   'P 1'
#
loop_
_entity.id
_entity.type
_entity.pdbx_description
1 polymer ?
#
loop_
_entity_poly.entity_id
_entity_poly.type
_entity_poly.pdbx_seq_one_letter_code
_entity_poly.pdbx_strand_id
1 'polypeptide(L)'
;PALSFKAGIISSARRHKTVEEIYNKINIVIMLSIKTIKFRLLLSLGILFLLTSIVLYWFLYSDSDRYVWLIHQPYPLSHIGGMHFSSFILGTPIIIGIAFIIFSIFVKFRKDKI
;
A
#
# COMPACT_ATOMS: atom_id res chain seq x y z
N PRO A 1 -10.25 -60.62 -9.04
CA PRO A 1 -9.40 -59.76 -9.93
C PRO A 1 -10.06 -58.42 -10.33
N ALA A 2 -11.23 -58.44 -10.97
CA ALA A 2 -11.89 -57.22 -11.49
C ALA A 2 -12.32 -56.21 -10.41
N LEU A 3 -12.78 -56.68 -9.23
CA LEU A 3 -13.18 -55.83 -8.11
C LEU A 3 -12.01 -55.07 -7.48
N SER A 4 -10.84 -55.73 -7.35
CA SER A 4 -9.61 -55.11 -6.84
C SER A 4 -9.10 -54.01 -7.77
N PHE A 5 -9.16 -54.23 -9.09
CA PHE A 5 -8.79 -53.24 -10.09
C PHE A 5 -9.71 -52.00 -10.07
N LYS A 6 -11.04 -52.22 -9.96
CA LYS A 6 -12.03 -51.13 -9.87
C LYS A 6 -11.86 -50.30 -8.60
N ALA A 7 -11.59 -50.94 -7.46
CA ALA A 7 -11.28 -50.25 -6.21
C ALA A 7 -9.99 -49.41 -6.32
N GLY A 8 -8.97 -49.92 -7.01
CA GLY A 8 -7.74 -49.19 -7.32
C GLY A 8 -8.01 -47.89 -8.10
N ILE A 9 -8.80 -47.95 -9.17
CA ILE A 9 -9.15 -46.79 -10.00
C ILE A 9 -9.93 -45.74 -9.18
N ILE A 10 -10.92 -46.16 -8.39
CA ILE A 10 -11.73 -45.25 -7.55
C ILE A 10 -10.85 -44.56 -6.50
N SER A 11 -9.92 -45.29 -5.89
CA SER A 11 -8.97 -44.73 -4.92
C SER A 11 -8.01 -43.70 -5.55
N SER A 12 -7.61 -43.91 -6.80
CA SER A 12 -6.76 -42.99 -7.55
C SER A 12 -7.52 -41.72 -7.91
N ALA A 13 -8.72 -41.85 -8.48
CA ALA A 13 -9.58 -40.72 -8.81
C ALA A 13 -9.92 -39.86 -7.57
N ARG A 14 -10.17 -40.50 -6.42
CA ARG A 14 -10.41 -39.78 -5.15
C ARG A 14 -9.18 -38.99 -4.70
N ARG A 15 -7.98 -39.58 -4.81
CA ARG A 15 -6.71 -38.89 -4.50
C ARG A 15 -6.50 -37.67 -5.39
N HIS A 16 -6.73 -37.79 -6.70
CA HIS A 16 -6.63 -36.66 -7.63
C HIS A 16 -7.59 -35.52 -7.25
N LYS A 17 -8.85 -35.82 -6.94
CA LYS A 17 -9.83 -34.82 -6.50
C LYS A 17 -9.43 -34.14 -5.19
N THR A 18 -8.86 -34.88 -4.23
CA THR A 18 -8.36 -34.30 -2.97
C THR A 18 -7.18 -33.36 -3.21
N VAL A 19 -6.26 -33.71 -4.13
CA VAL A 19 -5.13 -32.84 -4.48
C VAL A 19 -5.60 -31.54 -5.15
N GLU A 20 -6.57 -31.61 -6.07
CA GLU A 20 -7.17 -30.43 -6.68
C GLU A 20 -7.85 -29.51 -5.65
N GLU A 21 -8.57 -30.10 -4.68
CA GLU A 21 -9.22 -29.33 -3.62
C GLU A 21 -8.21 -28.61 -2.73
N ILE A 22 -7.10 -29.26 -2.40
CA ILE A 22 -5.99 -28.66 -1.65
C ILE A 22 -5.37 -27.51 -2.45
N TYR A 23 -5.10 -27.71 -3.73
CA TYR A 23 -4.54 -26.68 -4.61
C TYR A 23 -5.44 -25.45 -4.69
N ASN A 24 -6.75 -25.64 -4.84
CA ASN A 24 -7.72 -24.55 -4.87
C ASN A 24 -7.77 -23.79 -3.53
N LYS A 25 -7.74 -24.49 -2.40
CA LYS A 25 -7.67 -23.85 -1.08
C LYS A 25 -6.40 -23.01 -0.93
N ILE A 26 -5.25 -23.54 -1.34
CA ILE A 26 -3.97 -22.82 -1.32
C ILE A 26 -4.04 -21.55 -2.18
N ASN A 27 -4.55 -21.65 -3.41
CA ASN A 27 -4.69 -20.49 -4.30
C ASN A 27 -5.60 -19.41 -3.73
N ILE A 28 -6.71 -19.78 -3.09
CA ILE A 28 -7.62 -18.83 -2.43
C ILE A 28 -6.89 -18.10 -1.29
N VAL A 29 -6.15 -18.84 -0.45
CA VAL A 29 -5.38 -18.26 0.66
C VAL A 29 -4.29 -17.30 0.15
N ILE A 30 -3.56 -17.69 -0.90
CA ILE A 30 -2.54 -16.84 -1.53
C ILE A 30 -3.18 -15.57 -2.09
N MET A 31 -4.28 -15.69 -2.84
CA MET A 31 -4.99 -14.54 -3.40
C MET A 31 -5.47 -13.56 -2.31
N LEU A 32 -6.02 -14.07 -1.21
CA LEU A 32 -6.46 -13.26 -0.08
C LEU A 32 -5.29 -12.56 0.62
N SER A 33 -4.16 -13.26 0.76
CA SER A 33 -2.93 -12.71 1.34
C SER A 33 -2.37 -11.58 0.50
N ILE A 34 -2.27 -11.76 -0.82
CA ILE A 34 -1.81 -10.73 -1.77
C ILE A 34 -2.71 -9.49 -1.69
N LYS A 35 -4.03 -9.66 -1.68
CA LYS A 35 -4.98 -8.53 -1.54
C LYS A 35 -4.74 -7.75 -0.24
N THR A 36 -4.50 -8.47 0.86
CA THR A 36 -4.26 -7.86 2.17
C THR A 36 -2.95 -7.10 2.22
N ILE A 37 -1.88 -7.66 1.64
CA ILE A 37 -0.57 -7.01 1.54
C ILE A 37 -0.67 -5.72 0.71
N LYS A 38 -1.32 -5.77 -0.46
CA LYS A 38 -1.52 -4.58 -1.31
C LYS A 38 -2.22 -3.46 -0.56
N PHE A 39 -3.32 -3.77 0.13
CA PHE A 39 -4.06 -2.79 0.94
C PHE A 39 -3.16 -2.17 2.02
N ARG A 40 -2.45 -2.99 2.80
CA ARG A 40 -1.57 -2.51 3.88
C ARG A 40 -0.45 -1.63 3.37
N LEU A 41 0.18 -1.99 2.25
CA LEU A 41 1.25 -1.20 1.64
C LEU A 41 0.76 0.18 1.19
N LEU A 42 -0.36 0.24 0.47
CA LEU A 42 -0.96 1.49 0.01
C LEU A 42 -1.34 2.41 1.18
N LEU A 43 -1.97 1.85 2.21
CA LEU A 43 -2.37 2.60 3.40
C LEU A 43 -1.15 3.12 4.18
N SER A 44 -0.13 2.27 4.37
CA SER A 44 1.11 2.66 5.07
C SER A 44 1.85 3.75 4.31
N LEU A 45 1.90 3.67 2.98
CA LEU A 45 2.54 4.67 2.14
C LEU A 45 1.81 6.02 2.22
N GLY A 46 0.48 6.00 2.20
CA GLY A 46 -0.33 7.21 2.37
C GLY A 46 -0.09 7.90 3.72
N ILE A 47 -0.05 7.12 4.81
CA ILE A 47 0.28 7.63 6.16
C ILE A 47 1.71 8.20 6.19
N LEU A 48 2.68 7.52 5.58
CA LEU A 48 4.06 7.98 5.53
C LEU A 48 4.17 9.35 4.85
N PHE A 49 3.48 9.57 3.73
CA PHE A 49 3.46 10.88 3.06
C PHE A 49 2.84 12.00 3.92
N LEU A 50 1.78 11.70 4.67
CA LEU A 50 1.20 12.66 5.61
C LEU A 50 2.16 13.00 6.75
N LEU A 51 2.81 11.99 7.34
CA LEU A 51 3.81 12.19 8.38
C LEU A 51 5.01 13.00 7.86
N THR A 52 5.45 12.74 6.63
CA THR A 52 6.50 13.53 5.99
C THR A 52 6.13 15.02 5.97
N SER A 53 4.90 15.38 5.62
CA SER A 53 4.48 16.78 5.64
C SER A 53 4.54 17.39 7.05
N ILE A 54 4.17 16.63 8.08
CA ILE A 54 4.18 17.09 9.47
C ILE A 54 5.62 17.31 9.95
N VAL A 55 6.50 16.33 9.71
CA VAL A 55 7.92 16.40 10.06
C VAL A 55 8.60 17.55 9.31
N LEU A 56 8.26 17.74 8.05
CA LEU A 56 8.83 18.81 7.22
C LEU A 56 8.38 20.19 7.70
N TYR A 57 7.09 20.35 8.03
CA TYR A 57 6.57 21.57 8.65
C TYR A 57 7.29 21.86 9.96
N TRP A 58 7.40 20.86 10.84
CA TRP A 58 8.11 21.00 12.11
C TRP A 58 9.56 21.41 11.89
N PHE A 59 10.28 20.74 10.98
CA PHE A 59 11.68 21.04 10.70
C PHE A 59 11.89 22.46 10.17
N LEU A 60 10.99 22.95 9.31
CA LEU A 60 11.10 24.26 8.69
C LEU A 60 10.69 25.40 9.63
N TYR A 61 9.70 25.19 10.50
CA TYR A 61 9.09 26.26 11.30
C TYR A 61 9.40 26.19 12.80
N SER A 62 10.00 25.12 13.31
CA SER A 62 10.36 24.99 14.74
C SER A 62 11.49 25.94 15.16
N ASP A 63 12.24 26.50 14.21
CA ASP A 63 13.42 27.31 14.46
C ASP A 63 13.37 28.53 13.52
N SER A 64 13.09 29.69 14.11
CA SER A 64 12.94 30.94 13.36
C SER A 64 14.25 31.35 12.68
N ASP A 65 15.40 31.09 13.30
CA ASP A 65 16.71 31.40 12.74
C ASP A 65 17.00 30.53 11.52
N ARG A 66 16.59 29.26 11.57
CA ARG A 66 16.68 28.34 10.43
C ARG A 66 15.80 28.79 9.26
N TYR A 67 14.58 29.21 9.54
CA TYR A 67 13.68 29.72 8.52
C TYR A 67 14.24 30.99 7.87
N VAL A 68 14.77 31.92 8.68
CA VAL A 68 15.43 33.15 8.19
C VAL A 68 16.70 32.83 7.41
N TRP A 69 17.51 31.87 7.87
CA TRP A 69 18.69 31.40 7.14
C TRP A 69 18.29 30.82 5.78
N LEU A 70 17.22 30.03 5.72
CA LEU A 70 16.74 29.36 4.51
C LEU A 70 16.31 30.36 3.43
N ILE A 71 15.61 31.44 3.80
CA ILE A 71 15.20 32.49 2.84
C ILE A 71 16.37 33.32 2.31
N HIS A 72 17.49 33.40 3.03
CA HIS A 72 18.69 34.14 2.62
C HIS A 72 19.70 33.28 1.83
N GLN A 73 19.46 31.97 1.66
CA GLN A 73 20.31 31.10 0.86
C GLN A 73 20.18 31.38 -0.66
N PRO A 74 21.19 31.08 -1.48
CA PRO A 74 21.06 31.15 -2.94
C PRO A 74 19.95 30.24 -3.45
N TYR A 75 19.44 30.54 -4.65
CA TYR A 75 18.46 29.70 -5.34
C TYR A 75 19.00 28.25 -5.44
N PRO A 76 18.19 27.21 -5.18
CA PRO A 76 16.73 27.21 -5.02
C PRO A 76 16.23 27.31 -3.56
N LEU A 77 17.11 27.36 -2.57
CA LEU A 77 16.74 27.27 -1.15
C LEU A 77 16.00 28.52 -0.66
N SER A 78 16.36 29.71 -1.14
CA SER A 78 15.62 30.96 -0.85
C SER A 78 14.15 30.88 -1.24
N HIS A 79 13.82 30.13 -2.30
CA HIS A 79 12.44 29.98 -2.74
C HIS A 79 11.63 29.07 -1.81
N ILE A 80 12.26 28.15 -1.07
CA ILE A 80 11.57 27.22 -0.16
C ILE A 80 10.84 27.96 0.96
N GLY A 81 11.37 29.08 1.45
CA GLY A 81 10.69 29.91 2.45
C GLY A 81 9.67 30.89 1.85
N GLY A 82 9.58 31.01 0.52
CA GLY A 82 8.55 31.79 -0.14
C GLY A 82 7.18 31.10 -0.10
N MET A 83 6.13 31.85 0.23
CA MET A 83 4.77 31.34 0.49
C MET A 83 4.22 30.36 -0.57
N HIS A 84 4.55 30.58 -1.85
CA HIS A 84 4.11 29.73 -2.96
C HIS A 84 4.84 28.37 -2.99
N PHE A 85 6.15 28.36 -2.79
CA PHE A 85 6.96 27.14 -2.87
C PHE A 85 6.83 26.31 -1.59
N SER A 86 6.74 26.95 -0.41
CA SER A 86 6.46 26.24 0.85
C SER A 86 5.13 25.49 0.79
N SER A 87 4.09 26.12 0.23
CA SER A 87 2.77 25.50 0.06
C SER A 87 2.83 24.29 -0.88
N PHE A 88 3.69 24.31 -1.90
CA PHE A 88 3.86 23.16 -2.79
C PHE A 88 4.61 22.02 -2.09
N ILE A 89 5.72 22.33 -1.41
CA ILE A 89 6.55 21.34 -0.72
C ILE A 89 5.80 20.66 0.44
N LEU A 90 4.98 21.42 1.17
CA LEU A 90 4.17 20.90 2.28
C LEU A 90 2.83 20.34 1.81
N GLY A 91 2.20 20.93 0.79
CA GLY A 91 0.90 20.52 0.30
C GLY A 91 0.93 19.26 -0.57
N THR A 92 1.98 19.07 -1.38
CA THR A 92 2.04 17.92 -2.30
C THR A 92 2.08 16.56 -1.59
N PRO A 93 2.84 16.35 -0.49
CA PRO A 93 2.81 15.10 0.25
C PRO A 93 1.43 14.85 0.88
N ILE A 94 0.71 15.90 1.29
CA ILE A 94 -0.64 15.77 1.83
C ILE A 94 -1.60 15.25 0.76
N ILE A 95 -1.62 15.88 -0.42
CA ILE A 95 -2.50 15.50 -1.52
C ILE A 95 -2.20 14.05 -1.96
N ILE A 96 -0.91 13.73 -2.14
CA ILE A 96 -0.46 12.38 -2.52
C ILE A 96 -0.85 11.37 -1.44
N GLY A 97 -0.63 11.68 -0.16
CA GLY A 97 -0.97 10.82 0.97
C GLY A 97 -2.46 10.52 1.04
N ILE A 98 -3.31 11.53 0.90
CA ILE A 98 -4.77 11.38 0.83
C ILE A 98 -5.16 10.51 -0.37
N ALA A 99 -4.59 10.76 -1.55
CA ALA A 99 -4.86 9.97 -2.74
C ALA A 99 -4.52 8.48 -2.53
N PHE A 100 -3.38 8.17 -1.91
CA PHE A 100 -3.00 6.80 -1.56
C PHE A 100 -3.97 6.14 -0.57
N ILE A 101 -4.42 6.88 0.44
CA ILE A 101 -5.41 6.38 1.42
C ILE A 101 -6.74 6.08 0.72
N ILE A 102 -7.26 7.01 -0.08
CA ILE A 102 -8.50 6.81 -0.85
C ILE A 102 -8.36 5.62 -1.79
N PHE A 103 -7.22 5.50 -2.48
CA PHE A 103 -6.97 4.38 -3.38
C PHE A 103 -6.87 3.04 -2.62
N SER A 104 -6.27 3.02 -1.43
CA SER A 104 -6.24 1.83 -0.57
C SER A 104 -7.66 1.38 -0.20
N ILE A 105 -8.52 2.34 0.13
CA ILE A 105 -9.91 2.12 0.47
C ILE A 105 -10.64 1.54 -0.75
N PHE A 106 -10.45 2.11 -1.93
CA PHE A 106 -11.04 1.58 -3.17
C PHE A 106 -10.61 0.15 -3.49
N VAL A 107 -9.32 -0.18 -3.30
CA VAL A 107 -8.80 -1.56 -3.45
C VAL A 107 -9.47 -2.53 -2.48
N LYS A 108 -9.81 -2.08 -1.26
CA LYS A 108 -10.54 -2.88 -0.27
C LYS A 108 -12.02 -3.03 -0.62
N PHE A 109 -12.66 -1.99 -1.16
CA PHE A 109 -14.10 -1.98 -1.48
C PHE A 109 -14.48 -2.63 -2.82
N ARG A 110 -13.53 -2.91 -3.71
CA ARG A 110 -13.75 -3.74 -4.93
C ARG A 110 -14.15 -5.21 -4.63
N LYS A 111 -14.53 -5.54 -3.40
CA LYS A 111 -14.69 -6.91 -2.90
C LYS A 111 -16.12 -7.46 -2.95
N ASP A 112 -17.11 -6.68 -3.36
CA ASP A 112 -18.53 -7.11 -3.24
C ASP A 112 -19.16 -7.67 -4.54
N LYS A 113 -18.35 -8.03 -5.55
CA LYS A 113 -18.85 -8.61 -6.83
C LYS A 113 -18.05 -9.82 -7.33
N ILE A 114 -17.73 -10.77 -6.46
CA ILE A 114 -17.26 -12.11 -6.86
C ILE A 114 -18.11 -13.15 -6.15
#